data_AF-A0A671YPF2-F1
#
_entry.id   AF-A0A671YPF2-F1
#
_cell.length_a   1.000
_cell.length_b   1.000
_cell.length_c   1.000
_cell.angle_alpha   90.00
_cell.angle_beta   90.00
_cell.angle_gamma   90.00
#
_symmetry.space_group_name_H-M   'P 1'
#
loop_
_entity.id
_entity.type
_entity.pdbx_description
1 polymer ?
#
loop_
_entity_poly.entity_id
_entity_poly.type
_entity_poly.pdbx_seq_one_letter_code
_entity_poly.pdbx_strand_id
1 'polypeptide(L)'
;MNLCDAQSEVKLLLNKVKPSELHKLFNWIRTSDELDELLSDNRKVILRHISDELRAALPPDAMLPSESTAYCKMQQRSRPTVHVDSFLYDEDQVDSLCEEGAFSRSYCLTCGSYKTAPLDFISHSFSISELQFLFENVLPDLSGRLLVDVGSRLGAVLYGAHVFSSASQLVGVELSEEFVKLQNDIIRKYQLTDRIRVLHSDVCLQDALLQSADVLIMNNVFEFFMEPREQVRAWRFIMENFRKKGSLLVTVPSLQESLSTLQVSHTHTHTHTHTHTHTHTHTHTLSNIIFGYSEISGGQTLETRTSFKHVISEPLPVCVPQEALQPGWVEELPVDYNVYLDRDTDPDALRQIHLYRVI
;
A
#
# COMPACT_ATOMS: atom_id res chain seq x y z
N MET A 1 4.60 -25.33 -23.64
CA MET A 1 4.17 -25.56 -25.04
C MET A 1 3.53 -24.26 -25.53
N ASN A 2 3.92 -23.72 -26.68
CA ASN A 2 3.28 -22.49 -27.19
C ASN A 2 1.91 -22.81 -27.81
N LEU A 3 1.10 -21.78 -28.14
CA LEU A 3 -0.24 -21.99 -28.69
C LEU A 3 -0.24 -22.82 -29.99
N CYS A 4 0.77 -22.63 -30.85
CA CYS A 4 0.87 -23.33 -32.13
C CYS A 4 1.20 -24.82 -31.94
N ASP A 5 2.12 -25.11 -31.02
CA ASP A 5 2.48 -26.47 -30.62
C ASP A 5 1.25 -27.16 -29.98
N ALA A 6 0.52 -26.46 -29.10
CA ALA A 6 -0.67 -26.99 -28.44
C ALA A 6 -1.79 -27.30 -29.43
N GLN A 7 -2.05 -26.42 -30.39
CA GLN A 7 -3.02 -26.66 -31.46
C GLN A 7 -2.64 -27.87 -32.31
N SER A 8 -1.35 -28.10 -32.53
CA SER A 8 -0.85 -29.24 -33.30
C SER A 8 -1.08 -30.55 -32.54
N GLU A 9 -0.80 -30.59 -31.23
CA GLU A 9 -1.08 -31.74 -30.38
C GLU A 9 -2.58 -32.04 -30.26
N VAL A 10 -3.43 -31.02 -30.12
CA VAL A 10 -4.89 -31.19 -30.10
C VAL A 10 -5.38 -31.79 -31.42
N LYS A 11 -4.88 -31.32 -32.57
CA LYS A 11 -5.22 -31.92 -33.87
C LYS A 11 -4.80 -33.39 -33.97
N LEU A 12 -3.61 -33.72 -33.48
CA LEU A 12 -3.12 -35.11 -33.44
C LEU A 12 -3.99 -35.99 -32.55
N LEU A 13 -4.43 -35.47 -31.40
CA LEU A 13 -5.34 -36.17 -30.50
C LEU A 13 -6.70 -36.41 -31.15
N LEU A 14 -7.29 -35.39 -31.77
CA LEU A 14 -8.58 -35.48 -32.46
C LEU A 14 -8.54 -36.51 -33.59
N ASN A 15 -7.42 -36.61 -34.32
CA ASN A 15 -7.24 -37.63 -35.36
C ASN A 15 -7.19 -39.07 -34.84
N LYS A 16 -6.92 -39.28 -33.54
CA LYS A 16 -6.93 -40.60 -32.88
C LYS A 16 -8.32 -40.99 -32.35
N VAL A 17 -9.26 -40.03 -32.30
CA VAL A 17 -10.62 -40.27 -31.81
C VAL A 17 -11.46 -40.88 -32.94
N LYS A 18 -12.30 -41.87 -32.60
CA LYS A 18 -13.21 -42.49 -33.57
C LYS A 18 -14.12 -41.42 -34.20
N PRO A 19 -14.34 -41.42 -35.53
CA PRO A 19 -15.16 -40.40 -36.19
C PRO A 19 -16.57 -40.27 -35.63
N SER A 20 -17.18 -41.38 -35.16
CA SER A 20 -18.51 -41.38 -34.54
C SER A 20 -18.57 -40.65 -33.20
N GLU A 21 -17.45 -40.56 -32.48
CA GLU A 21 -17.36 -39.94 -31.15
C GLU A 21 -16.89 -38.48 -31.20
N LEU A 22 -16.34 -38.01 -32.34
CA LEU A 22 -15.85 -36.64 -32.49
C LEU A 22 -16.89 -35.59 -32.15
N HIS A 23 -18.14 -35.78 -32.58
CA HIS A 23 -19.22 -34.82 -32.28
C HIS A 23 -19.52 -34.72 -30.77
N LYS A 24 -19.44 -35.85 -30.04
CA LYS A 24 -19.64 -35.86 -28.59
C LYS A 24 -18.47 -35.20 -27.88
N LEU A 25 -17.25 -35.45 -28.34
CA LEU A 25 -16.05 -34.82 -27.81
C LEU A 25 -16.09 -33.30 -28.04
N PHE A 26 -16.45 -32.83 -29.24
CA PHE A 26 -16.60 -31.39 -29.49
C PHE A 26 -17.70 -30.76 -28.65
N ASN A 27 -18.82 -31.47 -28.46
CA ASN A 27 -19.89 -30.98 -27.58
C ASN A 27 -19.42 -30.87 -26.13
N TRP A 28 -18.76 -31.92 -25.61
CA TRP A 28 -18.15 -31.88 -24.27
C TRP A 28 -17.11 -30.75 -24.15
N ILE A 29 -16.21 -30.57 -25.12
CA ILE A 29 -15.24 -29.46 -25.12
C ILE A 29 -15.93 -28.08 -25.03
N ARG A 30 -17.08 -27.93 -25.68
CA ARG A 30 -17.79 -26.66 -25.78
C ARG A 30 -18.71 -26.37 -24.58
N THR A 31 -19.01 -27.37 -23.76
CA THR A 31 -20.03 -27.27 -22.71
C THR A 31 -19.62 -27.91 -21.38
N SER A 32 -18.35 -28.28 -21.20
CA SER A 32 -17.88 -28.95 -20.00
C SER A 32 -17.26 -27.95 -19.03
N ASP A 33 -17.83 -27.90 -17.83
CA ASP A 33 -17.30 -27.12 -16.70
C ASP A 33 -15.94 -27.68 -16.20
N GLU A 34 -15.58 -28.93 -16.53
CA GLU A 34 -14.29 -29.55 -16.17
C GLU A 34 -13.11 -28.94 -16.93
N LEU A 35 -13.35 -28.40 -18.13
CA LEU A 35 -12.33 -27.65 -18.88
C LEU A 35 -12.17 -26.22 -18.34
N ASP A 36 -13.22 -25.67 -17.73
CA ASP A 36 -13.14 -24.38 -17.04
C ASP A 36 -12.26 -24.48 -15.78
N GLU A 37 -12.14 -25.65 -15.15
CA GLU A 37 -11.14 -25.90 -14.09
C GLU A 37 -9.69 -25.83 -14.61
N LEU A 38 -9.44 -26.26 -15.86
CA LEU A 38 -8.12 -26.09 -16.51
C LEU A 38 -7.84 -24.63 -16.89
N LEU A 39 -8.88 -23.80 -17.06
CA LEU A 39 -8.77 -22.36 -17.24
C LEU A 39 -8.68 -21.59 -15.92
N SER A 40 -9.29 -22.11 -14.84
CA SER A 40 -9.25 -21.50 -13.50
C SER A 40 -7.84 -21.57 -12.89
N ASP A 41 -7.08 -22.63 -13.18
CA ASP A 41 -5.68 -22.71 -12.73
C ASP A 41 -4.72 -21.88 -13.61
N ASN A 42 -4.99 -21.70 -14.92
CA ASN A 42 -4.09 -20.90 -15.76
C ASN A 42 -3.96 -19.43 -15.30
N ARG A 43 -5.04 -18.84 -14.79
CA ARG A 43 -5.02 -17.48 -14.24
C ARG A 43 -4.16 -17.41 -12.98
N LYS A 44 -4.34 -18.35 -12.05
CA LYS A 44 -3.51 -18.46 -10.84
C LYS A 44 -2.06 -18.76 -11.21
N VAL A 45 -1.79 -19.62 -12.19
CA VAL A 45 -0.43 -19.95 -12.68
C VAL A 45 0.27 -18.70 -13.20
N ILE A 46 -0.41 -17.84 -13.97
CA ILE A 46 0.18 -16.56 -14.41
C ILE A 46 0.59 -15.71 -13.21
N LEU A 47 -0.29 -15.57 -12.21
CA LEU A 47 0.01 -14.80 -11.01
C LEU A 47 1.13 -15.43 -10.17
N ARG A 48 1.18 -16.76 -10.02
CA ARG A 48 2.26 -17.48 -9.35
C ARG A 48 3.61 -17.26 -10.05
N HIS A 49 3.63 -17.29 -11.38
CA HIS A 49 4.86 -16.99 -12.13
C HIS A 49 5.30 -15.53 -11.93
N ILE A 50 4.37 -14.57 -11.95
CA ILE A 50 4.69 -13.16 -11.67
C ILE A 50 5.26 -13.02 -10.25
N SER A 51 4.62 -13.69 -9.28
CA SER A 51 5.04 -13.75 -7.88
C SER A 51 6.47 -14.31 -7.75
N ASP A 52 6.77 -15.43 -8.40
CA ASP A 52 8.12 -16.03 -8.41
C ASP A 52 9.18 -15.08 -8.97
N GLU A 53 8.86 -14.34 -10.04
CA GLU A 53 9.79 -13.38 -10.62
C GLU A 53 10.03 -12.16 -9.74
N LEU A 54 8.97 -11.62 -9.13
CA LEU A 54 9.09 -10.54 -8.16
C LEU A 54 9.92 -10.98 -6.96
N ARG A 55 9.69 -12.19 -6.45
CA ARG A 55 10.46 -12.78 -5.35
C ARG A 55 11.94 -12.90 -5.67
N ALA A 56 12.29 -13.24 -6.91
CA ALA A 56 13.68 -13.29 -7.37
C ALA A 56 14.34 -11.90 -7.48
N ALA A 57 13.54 -10.84 -7.64
CA ALA A 57 14.01 -9.47 -7.82
C ALA A 57 14.03 -8.64 -6.52
N LEU A 58 13.38 -9.12 -5.46
CA LEU A 58 13.16 -8.40 -4.20
C LEU A 58 13.88 -9.08 -3.02
N PRO A 59 14.17 -8.35 -1.94
CA PRO A 59 14.58 -8.98 -0.69
C PRO A 59 13.45 -9.87 -0.13
N PRO A 60 13.75 -10.83 0.79
CA PRO A 60 12.75 -11.75 1.31
C PRO A 60 11.55 -11.08 1.98
N ASP A 61 11.76 -9.97 2.66
CA ASP A 61 10.68 -9.17 3.26
C ASP A 61 9.94 -8.31 2.24
N ALA A 62 10.30 -8.37 0.95
CA ALA A 62 9.73 -7.62 -0.15
C ALA A 62 9.78 -6.09 0.02
N MET A 63 10.56 -5.56 0.94
CA MET A 63 10.60 -4.14 1.28
C MET A 63 11.81 -3.47 0.63
N LEU A 64 11.60 -2.35 -0.06
CA LEU A 64 12.68 -1.59 -0.66
C LEU A 64 13.41 -0.74 0.39
N PRO A 65 14.72 -0.43 0.19
CA PRO A 65 15.45 0.46 1.10
C PRO A 65 14.83 1.85 1.26
N SER A 66 14.06 2.29 0.25
CA SER A 66 13.32 3.55 0.26
C SER A 66 12.10 3.55 1.21
N GLU A 67 11.65 2.38 1.68
CA GLU A 67 10.51 2.23 2.61
C GLU A 67 10.93 2.34 4.10
N SER A 68 11.98 3.11 4.42
CA SER A 68 12.56 3.19 5.77
C SER A 68 11.57 3.61 6.87
N THR A 69 10.58 4.45 6.54
CA THR A 69 9.54 4.90 7.48
C THR A 69 8.64 3.75 7.93
N ALA A 70 8.27 2.86 6.99
CA ALA A 70 7.46 1.69 7.28
C ALA A 70 8.19 0.73 8.22
N TYR A 71 9.48 0.45 7.95
CA TYR A 71 10.33 -0.33 8.84
C TYR A 71 10.37 0.24 10.27
N CYS A 72 10.59 1.55 10.41
CA CYS A 72 10.63 2.21 11.72
C CYS A 72 9.31 2.03 12.49
N LYS A 73 8.17 2.21 11.82
CA LYS A 73 6.84 2.07 12.45
C LYS A 73 6.54 0.64 12.86
N MET A 74 6.93 -0.36 12.07
CA MET A 74 6.76 -1.77 12.41
C MET A 74 7.55 -2.15 13.67
N GLN A 75 8.77 -1.61 13.82
CA GLN A 75 9.60 -1.86 15.01
C GLN A 75 9.08 -1.15 16.27
N GLN A 76 8.36 -0.04 16.12
CA GLN A 76 7.81 0.76 17.23
C GLN A 76 6.46 0.24 17.74
N ARG A 77 5.88 -0.79 17.10
CA ARG A 77 4.63 -1.40 17.57
C ARG A 77 4.82 -2.06 18.93
N SER A 78 3.74 -2.10 19.72
CA SER A 78 3.72 -2.75 21.05
C SER A 78 4.07 -4.24 20.98
N ARG A 79 3.77 -4.88 19.85
CA ARG A 79 4.27 -6.19 19.45
C ARG A 79 5.09 -5.99 18.18
N PRO A 80 6.39 -6.32 18.17
CA PRO A 80 7.21 -6.17 16.98
C PRO A 80 6.62 -6.96 15.81
N THR A 81 6.60 -6.33 14.66
CA THR A 81 5.93 -6.84 13.45
C THR A 81 6.96 -7.09 12.34
N VAL A 82 6.79 -8.16 11.58
CA VAL A 82 7.59 -8.50 10.38
C VAL A 82 6.70 -8.39 9.14
N HIS A 83 7.28 -7.90 8.04
CA HIS A 83 6.57 -7.81 6.78
C HIS A 83 6.81 -9.07 5.96
N VAL A 84 5.74 -9.69 5.51
CA VAL A 84 5.73 -10.81 4.58
C VAL A 84 4.63 -10.54 3.57
N ASP A 85 5.00 -10.43 2.29
CA ASP A 85 4.07 -10.07 1.24
C ASP A 85 3.23 -11.28 0.81
N SER A 86 1.93 -11.26 1.08
CA SER A 86 1.02 -12.39 0.79
C SER A 86 0.82 -12.67 -0.70
N PHE A 87 1.20 -11.73 -1.60
CA PHE A 87 1.25 -12.03 -3.03
C PHE A 87 2.48 -12.86 -3.40
N LEU A 88 3.58 -12.67 -2.66
CA LEU A 88 4.85 -13.37 -2.88
C LEU A 88 4.96 -14.69 -2.13
N TYR A 89 4.29 -14.84 -0.99
CA TYR A 89 4.42 -16.03 -0.15
C TYR A 89 3.06 -16.51 0.33
N ASP A 90 2.76 -17.79 0.08
CA ASP A 90 1.69 -18.49 0.77
C ASP A 90 2.13 -18.96 2.17
N GLU A 91 1.19 -19.38 3.01
CA GLU A 91 1.46 -19.81 4.38
C GLU A 91 2.50 -20.95 4.44
N ASP A 92 2.42 -21.94 3.54
CA ASP A 92 3.37 -23.06 3.50
C ASP A 92 4.81 -22.59 3.16
N GLN A 93 4.94 -21.60 2.28
CA GLN A 93 6.21 -20.96 1.95
C GLN A 93 6.76 -20.13 3.12
N VAL A 94 5.90 -19.43 3.85
CA VAL A 94 6.32 -18.71 5.08
C VAL A 94 6.82 -19.69 6.14
N ASP A 95 6.14 -20.83 6.31
CA ASP A 95 6.54 -21.89 7.22
C ASP A 95 7.92 -22.44 6.84
N SER A 96 8.13 -22.74 5.57
CA SER A 96 9.41 -23.21 5.03
C SER A 96 10.53 -22.20 5.29
N LEU A 97 10.29 -20.90 5.08
CA LEU A 97 11.27 -19.85 5.35
C LEU A 97 11.57 -19.68 6.85
N CYS A 98 10.60 -19.95 7.71
CA CYS A 98 10.83 -19.99 9.15
C CYS A 98 11.69 -21.19 9.56
N GLU A 99 11.47 -22.37 8.94
CA GLU A 99 12.27 -23.58 9.19
C GLU A 99 13.72 -23.42 8.70
N GLU A 100 13.92 -22.74 7.57
CA GLU A 100 15.23 -22.42 7.01
C GLU A 100 15.97 -21.30 7.78
N GLY A 101 15.30 -20.64 8.72
CA GLY A 101 15.85 -19.55 9.53
C GLY A 101 15.96 -18.21 8.78
N ALA A 102 15.34 -18.10 7.61
CA ALA A 102 15.22 -16.84 6.87
C ALA A 102 14.21 -15.88 7.54
N PHE A 103 13.17 -16.44 8.15
CA PHE A 103 12.24 -15.72 9.02
C PHE A 103 12.19 -16.30 10.43
N SER A 104 11.68 -15.52 11.38
CA SER A 104 11.37 -16.00 12.72
C SER A 104 9.94 -15.64 13.07
N ARG A 105 9.22 -16.59 13.67
CA ARG A 105 7.88 -16.37 14.28
C ARG A 105 7.95 -15.77 15.67
N SER A 106 9.16 -15.62 16.22
CA SER A 106 9.34 -15.13 17.58
C SER A 106 10.57 -14.23 17.74
N TYR A 107 10.51 -13.33 18.69
CA TYR A 107 11.64 -12.49 19.07
C TYR A 107 12.00 -12.71 20.53
N CYS A 108 13.27 -12.55 20.87
CA CYS A 108 13.73 -12.64 22.25
C CYS A 108 13.33 -11.38 23.04
N LEU A 109 12.72 -11.57 24.21
CA LEU A 109 12.39 -10.49 25.14
C LEU A 109 13.66 -9.84 25.75
N THR A 110 14.77 -10.56 25.69
CA THR A 110 16.11 -10.09 26.03
C THR A 110 17.06 -10.72 25.03
N CYS A 111 17.80 -9.91 24.25
CA CYS A 111 18.70 -10.39 23.21
C CYS A 111 19.63 -11.50 23.70
N GLY A 112 19.64 -12.63 22.99
CA GLY A 112 20.42 -13.81 23.34
C GLY A 112 19.81 -14.70 24.43
N SER A 113 18.60 -14.43 24.90
CA SER A 113 17.88 -15.29 25.84
C SER A 113 16.94 -16.27 25.13
N TYR A 114 16.59 -17.34 25.83
CA TYR A 114 15.55 -18.31 25.42
C TYR A 114 14.12 -17.85 25.75
N LYS A 115 13.95 -16.66 26.34
CA LYS A 115 12.63 -16.09 26.62
C LYS A 115 12.15 -15.38 25.36
N THR A 116 11.27 -16.02 24.62
CA THR A 116 10.72 -15.47 23.37
C THR A 116 9.25 -15.08 23.52
N ALA A 117 8.81 -14.19 22.63
CA ALA A 117 7.41 -13.82 22.42
C ALA A 117 7.11 -13.86 20.91
N PRO A 118 5.85 -14.09 20.50
CA PRO A 118 5.51 -14.16 19.08
C PRO A 118 5.69 -12.81 18.37
N LEU A 119 6.08 -12.87 17.11
CA LEU A 119 6.07 -11.75 16.16
C LEU A 119 4.73 -11.69 15.43
N ASP A 120 4.25 -10.49 15.15
CA ASP A 120 3.09 -10.31 14.28
C ASP A 120 3.55 -10.21 12.82
N PHE A 121 2.78 -10.73 11.87
CA PHE A 121 3.06 -10.65 10.44
C PHE A 121 2.09 -9.67 9.77
N ILE A 122 2.59 -8.83 8.87
CA ILE A 122 1.76 -7.95 8.04
C ILE A 122 2.09 -8.12 6.56
N SER A 123 1.07 -7.98 5.73
CA SER A 123 1.19 -7.87 4.28
C SER A 123 0.59 -6.55 3.80
N HIS A 124 1.23 -5.96 2.80
CA HIS A 124 0.71 -4.81 2.06
C HIS A 124 0.13 -5.18 0.69
N SER A 125 0.01 -6.48 0.41
CA SER A 125 -0.54 -7.02 -0.85
C SER A 125 -1.61 -8.06 -0.58
N PHE A 126 -2.59 -8.18 -1.47
CA PHE A 126 -3.48 -9.32 -1.51
C PHE A 126 -2.75 -10.57 -1.99
N SER A 127 -3.02 -11.71 -1.37
CA SER A 127 -2.71 -13.03 -1.91
C SER A 127 -3.47 -13.31 -3.20
N ILE A 128 -3.01 -14.32 -3.94
CA ILE A 128 -3.66 -14.78 -5.18
C ILE A 128 -5.11 -15.20 -4.93
N SER A 129 -5.38 -15.87 -3.80
CA SER A 129 -6.71 -16.32 -3.42
C SER A 129 -7.62 -15.16 -3.03
N GLU A 130 -7.11 -14.16 -2.30
CA GLU A 130 -7.87 -12.94 -2.00
C GLU A 130 -8.20 -12.15 -3.27
N LEU A 131 -7.26 -12.05 -4.22
CA LEU A 131 -7.51 -11.41 -5.52
C LEU A 131 -8.61 -12.15 -6.28
N GLN A 132 -8.57 -13.48 -6.33
CA GLN A 132 -9.62 -14.25 -6.98
C GLN A 132 -10.97 -14.03 -6.28
N PHE A 133 -11.01 -14.11 -4.95
CA PHE A 133 -12.23 -13.85 -4.19
C PHE A 133 -12.80 -12.46 -4.51
N LEU A 134 -11.95 -11.43 -4.47
CA LEU A 134 -12.33 -10.05 -4.73
C LEU A 134 -12.96 -9.88 -6.12
N PHE A 135 -12.34 -10.40 -7.18
CA PHE A 135 -12.80 -10.17 -8.54
C PHE A 135 -13.90 -11.12 -9.01
N GLU A 136 -13.95 -12.35 -8.50
CA GLU A 136 -14.94 -13.35 -8.94
C GLU A 136 -16.19 -13.39 -8.03
N ASN A 137 -16.09 -12.94 -6.76
CA ASN A 137 -17.18 -13.10 -5.79
C ASN A 137 -17.63 -11.80 -5.10
N VAL A 138 -16.77 -10.78 -5.01
CA VAL A 138 -17.09 -9.51 -4.33
C VAL A 138 -17.51 -8.43 -5.32
N LEU A 139 -16.70 -8.20 -6.35
CA LEU A 139 -16.95 -7.17 -7.35
C LEU A 139 -17.91 -7.66 -8.44
N PRO A 140 -18.76 -6.78 -8.99
CA PRO A 140 -19.60 -7.11 -10.14
C PRO A 140 -18.77 -7.20 -11.44
N ASP A 141 -19.41 -7.60 -12.55
CA ASP A 141 -18.79 -7.50 -13.86
C ASP A 141 -18.31 -6.06 -14.14
N LEU A 142 -17.04 -5.96 -14.58
CA LEU A 142 -16.35 -4.69 -14.77
C LEU A 142 -16.24 -4.30 -16.25
N SER A 143 -17.00 -4.92 -17.15
CA SER A 143 -16.96 -4.58 -18.57
C SER A 143 -17.24 -3.09 -18.80
N GLY A 144 -16.34 -2.41 -19.51
CA GLY A 144 -16.43 -0.97 -19.77
C GLY A 144 -16.04 -0.08 -18.58
N ARG A 145 -15.55 -0.65 -17.46
CA ARG A 145 -15.25 0.09 -16.23
C ARG A 145 -13.77 0.44 -16.09
N LEU A 146 -13.51 1.53 -15.40
CA LEU A 146 -12.18 1.94 -14.93
C LEU A 146 -11.99 1.55 -13.47
N LEU A 147 -10.96 0.73 -13.22
CA LEU A 147 -10.49 0.40 -11.87
C LEU A 147 -9.19 1.15 -11.59
N VAL A 148 -9.12 1.78 -10.41
CA VAL A 148 -7.94 2.48 -9.92
C VAL A 148 -7.44 1.81 -8.64
N ASP A 149 -6.16 1.51 -8.59
CA ASP A 149 -5.45 0.95 -7.44
C ASP A 149 -4.50 2.00 -6.87
N VAL A 150 -4.72 2.42 -5.62
CA VAL A 150 -3.94 3.50 -4.99
C VAL A 150 -2.84 2.89 -4.12
N GLY A 151 -1.59 3.29 -4.37
CA GLY A 151 -0.40 2.69 -3.78
C GLY A 151 -0.22 1.25 -4.25
N SER A 152 -0.13 1.08 -5.58
CA SER A 152 -0.16 -0.25 -6.19
C SER A 152 1.05 -1.14 -5.85
N ARG A 153 2.13 -0.57 -5.29
CA ARG A 153 3.32 -1.26 -4.77
C ARG A 153 3.88 -2.32 -5.74
N LEU A 154 3.67 -3.61 -5.48
CA LEU A 154 4.15 -4.70 -6.35
C LEU A 154 3.28 -4.91 -7.60
N GLY A 155 2.07 -4.34 -7.63
CA GLY A 155 1.09 -4.45 -8.72
C GLY A 155 0.12 -5.62 -8.58
N ALA A 156 0.04 -6.27 -7.41
CA ALA A 156 -0.77 -7.47 -7.18
C ALA A 156 -2.24 -7.29 -7.63
N VAL A 157 -2.87 -6.18 -7.23
CA VAL A 157 -4.24 -5.83 -7.64
C VAL A 157 -4.36 -5.68 -9.16
N LEU A 158 -3.39 -5.03 -9.80
CA LEU A 158 -3.41 -4.80 -11.25
C LEU A 158 -3.31 -6.12 -12.02
N TYR A 159 -2.42 -7.02 -11.60
CA TYR A 159 -2.26 -8.34 -12.23
C TYR A 159 -3.49 -9.20 -11.99
N GLY A 160 -4.00 -9.23 -10.74
CA GLY A 160 -5.22 -9.93 -10.37
C GLY A 160 -6.43 -9.45 -11.16
N ALA A 161 -6.61 -8.13 -11.25
CA ALA A 161 -7.70 -7.52 -12.01
C ALA A 161 -7.59 -7.84 -13.51
N HIS A 162 -6.37 -7.93 -14.05
CA HIS A 162 -6.19 -8.32 -15.44
C HIS A 162 -6.64 -9.76 -15.68
N VAL A 163 -6.20 -10.71 -14.85
CA VAL A 163 -6.56 -12.11 -15.11
C VAL A 163 -8.01 -12.44 -14.72
N PHE A 164 -8.54 -11.88 -13.64
CA PHE A 164 -9.85 -12.25 -13.08
C PHE A 164 -11.02 -11.33 -13.47
N SER A 165 -10.77 -10.18 -14.11
CA SER A 165 -11.85 -9.24 -14.44
C SER A 165 -11.87 -8.79 -15.90
N SER A 166 -13.05 -8.35 -16.31
CA SER A 166 -13.36 -7.74 -17.62
C SER A 166 -13.16 -6.23 -17.64
N ALA A 167 -12.58 -5.63 -16.58
CA ALA A 167 -12.31 -4.19 -16.49
C ALA A 167 -11.59 -3.70 -17.75
N SER A 168 -12.07 -2.60 -18.33
CA SER A 168 -11.52 -2.08 -19.59
C SER A 168 -10.21 -1.31 -19.39
N GLN A 169 -10.05 -0.68 -18.23
CA GLN A 169 -8.83 0.04 -17.88
C GLN A 169 -8.48 -0.21 -16.42
N LEU A 170 -7.20 -0.50 -16.19
CA LEU A 170 -6.62 -0.76 -14.88
C LEU A 170 -5.51 0.25 -14.65
N VAL A 171 -5.65 1.12 -13.65
CA VAL A 171 -4.69 2.19 -13.39
C VAL A 171 -4.12 2.07 -11.97
N GLY A 172 -2.83 1.81 -11.86
CA GLY A 172 -2.10 1.91 -10.60
C GLY A 172 -1.57 3.32 -10.39
N VAL A 173 -1.68 3.86 -9.18
CA VAL A 173 -1.02 5.09 -8.76
C VAL A 173 0.03 4.74 -7.71
N GLU A 174 1.29 5.03 -7.96
CA GLU A 174 2.40 4.66 -7.08
C GLU A 174 3.37 5.83 -6.90
N LEU A 175 3.82 6.04 -5.67
CA LEU A 175 4.73 7.11 -5.29
C LEU A 175 6.19 6.75 -5.55
N SER A 176 6.56 5.48 -5.38
CA SER A 176 7.92 5.00 -5.58
C SER A 176 8.20 4.74 -7.06
N GLU A 177 9.14 5.51 -7.63
CA GLU A 177 9.63 5.28 -8.99
C GLU A 177 10.20 3.86 -9.18
N GLU A 178 10.80 3.28 -8.13
CA GLU A 178 11.35 1.92 -8.14
C GLU A 178 10.25 0.87 -8.31
N PHE A 179 9.14 1.00 -7.57
CA PHE A 179 7.98 0.13 -7.73
C PHE A 179 7.29 0.34 -9.09
N VAL A 180 7.16 1.59 -9.55
CA VAL A 180 6.62 1.87 -10.89
C VAL A 180 7.45 1.18 -11.97
N LYS A 181 8.78 1.22 -11.85
CA LYS A 181 9.67 0.55 -12.79
C LYS A 181 9.49 -0.97 -12.75
N LEU A 182 9.50 -1.56 -11.54
CA LEU A 182 9.29 -3.00 -11.34
C LEU A 182 7.97 -3.48 -11.94
N GLN A 183 6.88 -2.76 -11.65
CA GLN A 183 5.55 -3.06 -12.21
C GLN A 183 5.57 -2.99 -13.74
N ASN A 184 6.15 -1.94 -14.33
CA ASN A 184 6.21 -1.79 -15.79
C ASN A 184 7.02 -2.90 -16.48
N ASP A 185 8.08 -3.41 -15.84
CA ASP A 185 8.88 -4.50 -16.38
C ASP A 185 8.08 -5.82 -16.41
N ILE A 186 7.33 -6.12 -15.34
CA ILE A 186 6.39 -7.24 -15.31
C ILE A 186 5.28 -7.07 -16.34
N ILE A 187 4.62 -5.91 -16.38
CA ILE A 187 3.51 -5.62 -17.30
C ILE A 187 3.93 -5.85 -18.76
N ARG A 188 5.12 -5.39 -19.16
CA ARG A 188 5.64 -5.60 -20.52
C ARG A 188 5.94 -7.07 -20.78
N LYS A 189 6.58 -7.75 -19.83
CA LYS A 189 6.99 -9.15 -19.98
C LYS A 189 5.79 -10.10 -20.15
N TYR A 190 4.73 -9.86 -19.39
CA TYR A 190 3.49 -10.63 -19.45
C TYR A 190 2.46 -10.07 -20.45
N GLN A 191 2.83 -9.04 -21.24
CA GLN A 191 1.99 -8.43 -22.26
C GLN A 191 0.65 -7.88 -21.73
N LEU A 192 0.66 -7.32 -20.52
CA LEU A 192 -0.54 -6.79 -19.82
C LEU A 192 -0.81 -5.31 -20.15
N THR A 193 -0.06 -4.75 -21.12
CA THR A 193 -0.12 -3.33 -21.53
C THR A 193 -1.41 -2.96 -22.24
N ASP A 194 -2.23 -3.94 -22.62
CA ASP A 194 -3.53 -3.74 -23.27
C ASP A 194 -4.52 -3.01 -22.37
N ARG A 195 -4.42 -3.23 -21.05
CA ARG A 195 -5.34 -2.64 -20.06
C ARG A 195 -4.67 -2.00 -18.86
N ILE A 196 -3.46 -2.41 -18.48
CA ILE A 196 -2.77 -1.88 -17.31
C ILE A 196 -1.93 -0.65 -17.66
N ARG A 197 -2.06 0.39 -16.83
CA ARG A 197 -1.16 1.55 -16.81
C ARG A 197 -0.78 1.88 -15.37
N VAL A 198 0.50 2.18 -15.14
CA VAL A 198 0.99 2.61 -13.82
C VAL A 198 1.45 4.07 -13.91
N LEU A 199 0.99 4.89 -12.98
CA LEU A 199 1.31 6.31 -12.87
C LEU A 199 2.26 6.52 -11.69
N HIS A 200 3.44 7.08 -11.96
CA HIS A 200 4.31 7.62 -10.93
C HIS A 200 3.74 8.98 -10.47
N SER A 201 2.95 9.00 -9.40
CA SER A 201 2.28 10.21 -8.92
C SER A 201 1.81 10.08 -7.48
N ASP A 202 1.72 11.22 -6.79
CA ASP A 202 0.89 11.35 -5.59
C ASP A 202 -0.59 11.30 -6.00
N VAL A 203 -1.40 10.50 -5.30
CA VAL A 203 -2.85 10.40 -5.51
C VAL A 203 -3.54 11.75 -5.29
N CYS A 204 -2.98 12.63 -4.45
CA CYS A 204 -3.46 13.99 -4.22
C CYS A 204 -3.34 14.91 -5.45
N LEU A 205 -2.74 14.43 -6.55
CA LEU A 205 -2.63 15.16 -7.81
C LEU A 205 -3.51 14.54 -8.92
N GLN A 206 -4.34 13.55 -8.57
CA GLN A 206 -5.08 12.73 -9.53
C GLN A 206 -6.60 12.92 -9.38
N ASP A 207 -7.08 14.17 -9.24
CA ASP A 207 -8.50 14.50 -9.08
C ASP A 207 -9.35 13.96 -10.25
N ALA A 208 -8.96 14.26 -11.49
CA ALA A 208 -9.69 13.81 -12.68
C ALA A 208 -9.76 12.28 -12.77
N LEU A 209 -8.69 11.58 -12.36
CA LEU A 209 -8.66 10.11 -12.33
C LEU A 209 -9.68 9.58 -11.30
N LEU A 210 -9.62 10.07 -10.07
CA LEU A 210 -10.54 9.67 -9.00
C LEU A 210 -12.00 9.98 -9.36
N GLN A 211 -12.28 11.15 -9.95
CA GLN A 211 -13.63 11.53 -10.35
C GLN A 211 -14.18 10.63 -11.48
N SER A 212 -13.31 10.04 -12.30
CA SER A 212 -13.69 9.16 -13.40
C SER A 212 -13.84 7.68 -13.01
N ALA A 213 -13.13 7.25 -11.96
CA ALA A 213 -13.04 5.86 -11.53
C ALA A 213 -14.41 5.24 -11.22
N ASP A 214 -14.61 4.00 -11.66
CA ASP A 214 -15.80 3.20 -11.31
C ASP A 214 -15.55 2.31 -10.09
N VAL A 215 -14.31 1.86 -9.93
CA VAL A 215 -13.85 1.10 -8.76
C VAL A 215 -12.54 1.71 -8.27
N LEU A 216 -12.44 1.96 -6.96
CA LEU A 216 -11.22 2.39 -6.29
C LEU A 216 -10.81 1.32 -5.28
N ILE A 217 -9.58 0.82 -5.37
CA ILE A 217 -9.02 -0.15 -4.42
C ILE A 217 -7.96 0.56 -3.59
N MET A 218 -8.05 0.36 -2.27
CA MET A 218 -7.11 0.88 -1.28
C MET A 218 -6.73 -0.23 -0.30
N ASN A 219 -5.67 -0.98 -0.62
CA ASN A 219 -5.15 -2.05 0.23
C ASN A 219 -3.96 -1.57 1.05
N ASN A 220 -4.17 -1.36 2.36
CA ASN A 220 -3.12 -1.07 3.34
C ASN A 220 -2.17 0.10 2.95
N VAL A 221 -2.74 1.13 2.34
CA VAL A 221 -1.98 2.10 1.52
C VAL A 221 -1.21 3.14 2.35
N PHE A 222 -1.67 3.47 3.56
CA PHE A 222 -1.26 4.72 4.21
C PHE A 222 -0.58 4.55 5.57
N GLU A 223 -1.03 3.61 6.41
CA GLU A 223 -0.68 3.58 7.83
C GLU A 223 0.85 3.50 8.05
N PHE A 224 1.51 2.63 7.30
CA PHE A 224 2.94 2.38 7.42
C PHE A 224 3.78 3.33 6.55
N PHE A 225 3.26 3.81 5.43
CA PHE A 225 4.05 4.50 4.41
C PHE A 225 4.04 6.03 4.53
N MET A 226 3.05 6.63 5.20
CA MET A 226 2.88 8.09 5.27
C MET A 226 2.82 8.62 6.69
N GLU A 227 3.28 9.84 6.93
CA GLU A 227 3.10 10.49 8.24
C GLU A 227 1.61 10.81 8.51
N PRO A 228 1.14 10.86 9.77
CA PRO A 228 -0.29 11.04 10.07
C PRO A 228 -0.93 12.26 9.39
N ARG A 229 -0.18 13.35 9.22
CA ARG A 229 -0.66 14.55 8.51
C ARG A 229 -0.87 14.30 7.01
N GLU A 230 -0.01 13.51 6.38
CA GLU A 230 -0.10 13.14 4.98
C GLU A 230 -1.23 12.13 4.75
N GLN A 231 -1.41 11.17 5.67
CA GLN A 231 -2.55 10.25 5.66
C GLN A 231 -3.87 11.02 5.69
N VAL A 232 -4.00 11.99 6.59
CA VAL A 232 -5.20 12.85 6.66
C VAL A 232 -5.40 13.65 5.38
N ARG A 233 -4.32 14.18 4.77
CA ARG A 233 -4.40 14.90 3.50
C ARG A 233 -4.91 13.99 2.38
N ALA A 234 -4.33 12.81 2.24
CA ALA A 234 -4.70 11.83 1.22
C ALA A 234 -6.16 11.37 1.38
N TRP A 235 -6.58 11.04 2.62
CA TRP A 235 -7.97 10.66 2.88
C TRP A 235 -8.95 11.78 2.56
N ARG A 236 -8.68 13.03 2.99
CA ARG A 236 -9.55 14.16 2.62
C ARG A 236 -9.66 14.32 1.12
N PHE A 237 -8.53 14.28 0.42
CA PHE A 237 -8.51 14.42 -1.03
C PHE A 237 -9.32 13.33 -1.74
N ILE A 238 -9.14 12.06 -1.32
CA ILE A 238 -9.89 10.93 -1.89
C ILE A 238 -11.37 11.08 -1.60
N MET A 239 -11.74 11.42 -0.36
CA MET A 239 -13.13 11.67 -0.01
C MET A 239 -13.71 12.80 -0.85
N GLU A 240 -13.00 13.90 -1.07
CA GLU A 240 -13.51 15.03 -1.87
C GLU A 240 -13.68 14.70 -3.36
N ASN A 241 -12.87 13.80 -3.92
CA ASN A 241 -12.81 13.56 -5.36
C ASN A 241 -13.44 12.26 -5.84
N PHE A 242 -13.44 11.19 -5.03
CA PHE A 242 -14.12 9.93 -5.39
C PHE A 242 -15.61 10.05 -5.04
N ARG A 243 -16.36 10.76 -5.89
CA ARG A 243 -17.76 11.15 -5.66
C ARG A 243 -18.73 10.67 -6.73
N LYS A 244 -18.27 9.83 -7.67
CA LYS A 244 -19.10 9.28 -8.73
C LYS A 244 -20.15 8.34 -8.13
N LYS A 245 -21.42 8.75 -8.11
CA LYS A 245 -22.51 7.95 -7.54
C LYS A 245 -22.54 6.54 -8.13
N GLY A 246 -22.66 5.54 -7.25
CA GLY A 246 -22.67 4.12 -7.62
C GLY A 246 -21.29 3.52 -7.92
N SER A 247 -20.21 4.30 -7.86
CA SER A 247 -18.85 3.74 -7.88
C SER A 247 -18.56 2.95 -6.60
N LEU A 248 -17.65 2.00 -6.69
CA LEU A 248 -17.32 1.07 -5.63
C LEU A 248 -15.95 1.38 -5.03
N LEU A 249 -15.85 1.32 -3.71
CA LEU A 249 -14.61 1.46 -2.98
C LEU A 249 -14.34 0.15 -2.24
N VAL A 250 -13.15 -0.40 -2.43
CA VAL A 250 -12.65 -1.57 -1.70
C VAL A 250 -11.55 -1.09 -0.76
N THR A 251 -11.64 -1.42 0.53
CA THR A 251 -10.59 -1.10 1.50
C THR A 251 -10.19 -2.31 2.33
N VAL A 252 -8.91 -2.34 2.69
CA VAL A 252 -8.33 -3.25 3.67
C VAL A 252 -7.35 -2.43 4.52
N PRO A 253 -7.57 -2.24 5.83
CA PRO A 253 -8.74 -2.66 6.61
C PRO A 253 -9.98 -1.79 6.30
N SER A 254 -11.03 -1.91 7.13
CA SER A 254 -12.25 -1.08 7.03
C SER A 254 -11.96 0.43 7.03
N LEU A 255 -12.88 1.22 6.44
CA LEU A 255 -12.82 2.69 6.53
C LEU A 255 -12.87 3.18 7.96
N GLN A 256 -13.67 2.53 8.82
CA GLN A 256 -13.79 2.90 10.21
C GLN A 256 -12.44 2.78 10.93
N GLU A 257 -11.76 1.65 10.76
CA GLU A 257 -10.44 1.42 11.33
C GLU A 257 -9.42 2.44 10.80
N SER A 258 -9.35 2.57 9.47
CA SER A 258 -8.43 3.48 8.78
C SER A 258 -8.57 4.95 9.20
N LEU A 259 -9.80 5.41 9.49
CA LEU A 259 -10.07 6.78 9.89
C LEU A 259 -9.95 6.99 11.41
N SER A 260 -10.21 5.97 12.22
CA SER A 260 -10.15 6.05 13.68
C SER A 260 -8.73 6.32 14.21
N THR A 261 -7.72 5.69 13.61
CA THR A 261 -6.30 5.85 13.96
C THR A 261 -5.82 7.30 13.77
N LEU A 262 -6.39 8.00 12.79
CA LEU A 262 -6.07 9.39 12.46
C LEU A 262 -6.72 10.41 13.40
N GLN A 263 -7.84 10.05 14.04
CA GLN A 263 -8.49 10.91 15.02
C GLN A 263 -7.76 10.91 16.37
N VAL A 264 -7.18 9.78 16.76
CA VAL A 264 -6.48 9.62 18.05
C VAL A 264 -5.07 10.25 18.04
N SER A 265 -4.39 10.33 16.88
CA SER A 265 -3.02 10.85 16.81
C SER A 265 -2.91 12.37 17.04
N HIS A 266 -4.01 13.11 17.04
CA HIS A 266 -4.00 14.58 17.18
C HIS A 266 -4.22 15.07 18.63
N THR A 267 -4.55 14.19 19.57
CA THR A 267 -4.79 14.58 20.99
C THR A 267 -3.52 14.59 21.84
N HIS A 268 -2.38 14.11 21.34
CA HIS A 268 -1.10 14.16 22.05
C HIS A 268 -0.09 15.09 21.36
N THR A 269 -0.37 16.40 21.38
CA THR A 269 0.68 17.40 21.19
C THR A 269 1.37 17.61 22.54
N HIS A 270 2.51 16.96 22.78
CA HIS A 270 3.35 17.31 23.92
C HIS A 270 3.97 18.70 23.69
N THR A 271 3.42 19.71 24.33
CA THR A 271 4.05 21.02 24.49
C THR A 271 5.29 20.85 25.37
N HIS A 272 6.47 20.75 24.76
CA HIS A 272 7.72 20.89 25.50
C HIS A 272 7.91 22.36 25.91
N THR A 273 7.55 22.68 27.15
CA THR A 273 7.95 23.93 27.80
C THR A 273 9.45 23.87 28.04
N HIS A 274 10.24 24.56 27.22
CA HIS A 274 11.65 24.80 27.51
C HIS A 274 11.77 25.76 28.69
N THR A 275 12.08 25.24 29.87
CA THR A 275 12.54 26.04 31.02
C THR A 275 14.01 26.41 30.81
N HIS A 276 14.29 27.66 30.45
CA HIS A 276 15.66 28.18 30.46
C HIS A 276 16.13 28.38 31.90
N THR A 277 17.08 27.55 32.35
CA THR A 277 17.85 27.77 33.58
C THR A 277 19.01 28.71 33.26
N HIS A 278 18.96 29.95 33.74
CA HIS A 278 20.10 30.88 33.68
C HIS A 278 21.14 30.50 34.74
N THR A 279 22.33 30.09 34.30
CA THR A 279 23.52 29.94 35.17
C THR A 279 24.27 31.27 35.23
N HIS A 280 24.22 31.96 36.37
CA HIS A 280 25.07 33.14 36.62
C HIS A 280 26.50 32.69 36.91
N THR A 281 27.46 33.08 36.06
CA THR A 281 28.89 32.91 36.32
C THR A 281 29.42 34.20 36.95
N HIS A 282 29.74 34.18 38.25
CA HIS A 282 30.46 35.26 38.92
C HIS A 282 31.95 35.20 38.55
N THR A 283 32.44 36.20 37.82
CA THR A 283 33.88 36.40 37.58
C THR A 283 34.43 37.37 38.63
N HIS A 284 35.24 36.87 39.55
CA HIS A 284 36.03 37.70 40.46
C HIS A 284 37.20 38.32 39.70
N THR A 285 37.19 39.65 39.54
CA THR A 285 38.36 40.41 39.07
C THR A 285 39.11 40.96 40.28
N LEU A 286 40.23 40.30 40.61
CA LEU A 286 41.30 40.89 41.43
C LEU A 286 42.15 41.75 40.51
N SER A 287 42.21 43.07 40.73
CA SER A 287 43.28 43.91 40.19
C SER A 287 43.45 45.17 41.02
N ASN A 288 44.59 45.25 41.69
CA ASN A 288 45.10 46.44 42.34
C ASN A 288 46.22 47.01 41.43
N ILE A 289 46.30 48.35 41.35
CA ILE A 289 47.50 49.18 41.01
C ILE A 289 47.63 49.77 39.57
N ILE A 290 47.15 51.03 39.44
CA ILE A 290 47.86 52.31 39.09
C ILE A 290 48.19 52.73 37.63
N PHE A 291 47.69 53.95 37.34
CA PHE A 291 48.15 55.10 36.51
C PHE A 291 48.07 55.14 34.97
N GLY A 292 47.54 56.27 34.46
CA GLY A 292 47.88 56.84 33.14
C GLY A 292 46.75 57.64 32.48
N TYR A 293 46.77 58.97 32.57
CA TYR A 293 45.91 59.90 31.82
C TYR A 293 46.46 60.20 30.41
N SER A 294 45.55 60.71 29.56
CA SER A 294 45.70 61.65 28.42
C SER A 294 46.10 61.16 27.01
N GLU A 295 45.12 61.31 26.10
CA GLU A 295 45.12 62.16 24.88
C GLU A 295 45.54 61.64 23.46
N ILE A 296 44.55 61.81 22.55
CA ILE A 296 44.58 62.37 21.17
C ILE A 296 44.69 61.45 19.91
N SER A 297 43.58 61.54 19.14
CA SER A 297 43.38 61.54 17.67
C SER A 297 43.42 60.28 16.79
N GLY A 298 42.34 60.11 16.01
CA GLY A 298 42.43 59.92 14.54
C GLY A 298 41.52 58.85 13.89
N GLY A 299 40.55 59.29 13.07
CA GLY A 299 39.89 58.53 11.98
C GLY A 299 38.45 58.04 12.25
N GLN A 300 37.40 58.76 11.82
CA GLN A 300 36.56 58.53 10.61
C GLN A 300 35.95 57.11 10.55
N THR A 301 34.64 56.84 10.43
CA THR A 301 33.52 57.44 9.66
C THR A 301 32.16 57.09 10.30
N LEU A 302 31.16 57.97 10.13
CA LEU A 302 29.75 57.77 10.50
C LEU A 302 29.05 56.73 9.60
N GLU A 303 28.42 55.73 10.21
CA GLU A 303 27.18 55.13 9.69
C GLU A 303 26.17 55.01 10.85
N THR A 304 25.15 55.88 10.81
CA THR A 304 23.99 55.84 11.69
C THR A 304 23.06 54.70 11.26
N ARG A 305 23.03 53.62 12.04
CA ARG A 305 22.07 52.52 11.84
C ARG A 305 20.84 52.73 12.72
N THR A 306 19.80 53.26 12.08
CA THR A 306 18.43 53.42 12.59
C THR A 306 17.88 52.05 13.03
N SER A 307 17.49 51.93 14.30
CA SER A 307 16.84 50.74 14.84
C SER A 307 15.35 50.77 14.46
N PHE A 308 14.97 50.08 13.39
CA PHE A 308 13.58 49.80 13.08
C PHE A 308 13.10 48.63 13.96
N LYS A 309 12.17 48.93 14.88
CA LYS A 309 11.35 47.91 15.54
C LYS A 309 10.41 47.32 14.49
N HIS A 310 10.73 46.14 13.95
CA HIS A 310 9.74 45.33 13.25
C HIS A 310 9.00 44.50 14.29
N VAL A 311 7.81 44.95 14.64
CA VAL A 311 6.80 44.12 15.30
C VAL A 311 6.35 43.11 14.25
N ILE A 312 6.94 41.92 14.26
CA ILE A 312 6.37 40.77 13.56
C ILE A 312 5.28 40.26 14.48
N SER A 313 4.03 40.63 14.20
CA SER A 313 2.87 39.94 14.75
C SER A 313 2.89 38.52 14.21
N GLU A 314 3.25 37.54 15.03
CA GLU A 314 3.01 36.14 14.71
C GLU A 314 1.51 35.95 14.45
N PRO A 315 1.10 35.29 13.35
CA PRO A 315 -0.30 35.00 13.13
C PRO A 315 -0.77 34.04 14.24
N LEU A 316 -1.82 34.45 14.95
CA LEU A 316 -2.55 33.60 15.89
C LEU A 316 -2.88 32.27 15.21
N PRO A 317 -2.79 31.13 15.92
CA PRO A 317 -3.16 29.84 15.36
C PRO A 317 -4.65 29.89 15.00
N VAL A 318 -4.94 29.83 13.71
CA VAL A 318 -6.31 29.65 13.21
C VAL A 318 -6.71 28.24 13.59
N CYS A 319 -7.51 28.09 14.65
CA CYS A 319 -8.23 26.85 14.92
C CYS A 319 -9.23 26.65 13.77
N VAL A 320 -8.84 25.89 12.76
CA VAL A 320 -9.77 25.33 11.79
C VAL A 320 -10.66 24.34 12.56
N PRO A 321 -12.00 24.46 12.51
CA PRO A 321 -12.88 23.47 13.12
C PRO A 321 -12.57 22.10 12.52
N GLN A 322 -12.14 21.18 13.36
CA GLN A 322 -11.67 19.86 12.95
C GLN A 322 -12.90 18.94 12.84
N GLU A 323 -13.56 18.97 11.68
CA GLU A 323 -14.64 18.03 11.39
C GLU A 323 -14.06 16.61 11.35
N ALA A 324 -14.65 15.70 12.14
CA ALA A 324 -14.30 14.29 12.12
C ALA A 324 -14.48 13.75 10.70
N LEU A 325 -13.48 13.05 10.15
CA LEU A 325 -13.61 12.30 8.91
C LEU A 325 -14.68 11.21 9.13
N GLN A 326 -15.92 11.50 8.74
CA GLN A 326 -17.05 10.60 8.82
C GLN A 326 -17.36 10.12 7.39
N PRO A 327 -17.46 8.80 7.15
CA PRO A 327 -17.69 8.24 5.81
C PRO A 327 -19.13 8.41 5.32
N GLY A 328 -19.77 9.55 5.59
CA GLY A 328 -21.18 9.83 5.23
C GLY A 328 -21.45 9.97 3.72
N TRP A 329 -20.47 9.63 2.87
CA TRP A 329 -20.54 9.68 1.41
C TRP A 329 -20.52 8.30 0.75
N VAL A 330 -20.31 7.26 1.55
CA VAL A 330 -20.45 5.87 1.14
C VAL A 330 -21.39 5.14 2.07
N GLU A 331 -21.97 4.06 1.56
CA GLU A 331 -22.59 3.01 2.36
C GLU A 331 -21.79 1.72 2.22
N GLU A 332 -21.61 0.98 3.32
CA GLU A 332 -20.99 -0.35 3.28
C GLU A 332 -21.95 -1.37 2.70
N LEU A 333 -21.45 -2.23 1.83
CA LEU A 333 -22.20 -3.31 1.21
C LEU A 333 -21.88 -4.64 1.90
N PRO A 334 -22.88 -5.52 2.08
CA PRO A 334 -22.62 -6.85 2.62
C PRO A 334 -21.79 -7.67 1.62
N VAL A 335 -20.79 -8.38 2.14
CA VAL A 335 -19.96 -9.34 1.40
C VAL A 335 -20.18 -10.72 2.00
N ASP A 336 -20.46 -11.72 1.16
CA ASP A 336 -20.57 -13.11 1.62
C ASP A 336 -19.21 -13.82 1.57
N TYR A 337 -18.54 -13.85 2.72
CA TYR A 337 -17.24 -14.48 2.87
C TYR A 337 -17.27 -16.02 2.82
N ASN A 338 -18.45 -16.65 2.80
CA ASN A 338 -18.56 -18.13 2.80
C ASN A 338 -18.67 -18.72 1.39
N VAL A 339 -18.78 -17.89 0.35
CA VAL A 339 -18.88 -18.35 -1.05
C VAL A 339 -17.56 -18.95 -1.54
N TYR A 340 -16.44 -18.49 -0.99
CA TYR A 340 -15.12 -18.93 -1.39
C TYR A 340 -14.62 -20.03 -0.44
N LEU A 341 -14.62 -21.27 -0.95
CA LEU A 341 -14.28 -22.48 -0.21
C LEU A 341 -12.97 -23.11 -0.71
N ASP A 342 -12.04 -22.28 -1.19
CA ASP A 342 -10.69 -22.78 -1.48
C ASP A 342 -10.02 -23.19 -0.16
N ARG A 343 -9.45 -24.40 -0.13
CA ARG A 343 -8.95 -25.02 1.11
C ARG A 343 -7.73 -24.31 1.68
N ASP A 344 -7.04 -23.55 0.84
CA ASP A 344 -5.76 -22.92 1.15
C ASP A 344 -5.90 -21.43 1.51
N THR A 345 -7.14 -20.95 1.73
CA THR A 345 -7.41 -19.52 2.00
C THR A 345 -7.86 -19.31 3.43
N ASP A 346 -7.18 -18.41 4.16
CA ASP A 346 -7.58 -18.00 5.50
C ASP A 346 -8.88 -17.19 5.46
N PRO A 347 -9.99 -17.68 6.05
CA PRO A 347 -11.25 -16.94 6.09
C PRO A 347 -11.15 -15.60 6.84
N ASP A 348 -10.21 -15.48 7.79
CA ASP A 348 -10.02 -14.24 8.53
C ASP A 348 -9.34 -13.16 7.69
N ALA A 349 -8.46 -13.55 6.76
CA ALA A 349 -7.89 -12.64 5.77
C ALA A 349 -8.98 -12.08 4.83
N LEU A 350 -9.90 -12.93 4.34
CA LEU A 350 -11.01 -12.49 3.48
C LEU A 350 -11.93 -11.49 4.18
N ARG A 351 -12.14 -11.63 5.50
CA ARG A 351 -12.99 -10.74 6.31
C ARG A 351 -12.42 -9.33 6.48
N GLN A 352 -11.15 -9.12 6.14
CA GLN A 352 -10.54 -7.78 6.13
C GLN A 352 -10.91 -6.97 4.87
N ILE A 353 -11.58 -7.59 3.89
CA ILE A 353 -11.96 -6.95 2.63
C ILE A 353 -13.33 -6.30 2.76
N HIS A 354 -13.35 -4.97 2.78
CA HIS A 354 -14.58 -4.20 2.90
C HIS A 354 -14.98 -3.57 1.56
N LEU A 355 -16.26 -3.68 1.21
CA LEU A 355 -16.84 -3.10 0.00
C LEU A 355 -17.80 -1.96 0.37
N TYR A 356 -17.64 -0.83 -0.30
CA TYR A 356 -18.47 0.35 -0.12
C TYR A 356 -19.00 0.85 -1.47
N ARG A 357 -20.13 1.55 -1.44
CA ARG A 357 -20.74 2.22 -2.60
C ARG A 357 -20.93 3.70 -2.33
N VAL A 358 -20.58 4.54 -3.30
CA VAL A 358 -20.82 5.99 -3.25
C VAL A 358 -22.31 6.32 -3.43
N ILE A 359 -22.89 7.11 -2.51
CA ILE A 359 -24.33 7.42 -2.44
C ILE A 359 -24.80 8.57 -3.34
#